data_AF-A0A0L7MBD2-F1
#
_entry.id   AF-A0A0L7MBD2-F1
#
_cell.length_a   1.000
_cell.length_b   1.000
_cell.length_c   1.000
_cell.angle_alpha   90.00
_cell.angle_beta   90.00
_cell.angle_gamma   90.00
#
_symmetry.space_group_name_H-M   'P 1'
#
loop_
_entity.id
_entity.type
_entity.pdbx_description
1 polymer ?
#
loop_
_entity_poly.entity_id
_entity_poly.type
_entity_poly.pdbx_seq_one_letter_code
_entity_poly.pdbx_strand_id
1 'polypeptide(L)' 'MSALDADFIRVLEDLIDALLANGTLRLTDLPPQALDKLNQRKQARRRMRNSLDLIDDDEELL' A
#
# COMPACT_ATOMS: atom_id res chain seq x y z
N MET A 1 9.75 17.73 1.36
CA MET A 1 9.56 17.15 2.71
C MET A 1 8.78 15.83 2.65
N SER A 2 8.80 15.10 1.51
CA SER A 2 7.71 14.16 1.18
C SER A 2 8.15 12.72 0.92
N ALA A 3 9.45 12.46 0.75
CA ALA A 3 9.98 11.12 0.51
C ALA A 3 10.09 10.29 1.80
N LEU A 4 10.55 10.90 2.90
CA LEU A 4 10.59 10.26 4.22
C LEU A 4 9.20 9.83 4.68
N ASP A 5 8.17 10.65 4.41
CA ASP A 5 6.78 10.30 4.69
C ASP A 5 6.33 9.11 3.84
N ALA A 6 6.67 9.09 2.54
CA ALA A 6 6.28 7.99 1.65
C ALA A 6 6.93 6.65 2.04
N ASP A 7 8.22 6.65 2.38
CA ASP A 7 8.92 5.44 2.79
C ASP A 7 8.45 4.95 4.16
N PHE A 8 8.24 5.86 5.11
CA PHE A 8 7.68 5.49 6.41
C PHE A 8 6.26 4.93 6.28
N ILE A 9 5.44 5.50 5.40
CA ILE A 9 4.10 4.98 5.11
C ILE A 9 4.16 3.55 4.54
N ARG A 10 5.12 3.26 3.64
CA ARG A 10 5.31 1.90 3.09
C ARG A 10 5.64 0.90 4.19
N VAL A 11 6.61 1.23 5.04
CA VAL A 11 6.99 0.36 6.17
C VAL A 11 5.82 0.12 7.11
N LEU A 12 5.03 1.15 7.41
CA LEU A 12 3.84 1.01 8.24
C LEU A 12 2.81 0.07 7.60
N GLU A 13 2.58 0.20 6.30
CA GLU A 13 1.62 -0.64 5.58
C GLU A 13 2.10 -2.11 5.52
N ASP A 14 3.39 -2.34 5.30
CA ASP A 14 3.99 -3.68 5.29
C ASP A 14 3.95 -4.32 6.69
N LEU A 15 4.15 -3.52 7.74
CA LEU A 15 3.99 -3.98 9.12
C LEU A 15 2.52 -4.38 9.40
N ILE A 16 1.55 -3.56 8.99
CA ILE A 16 0.13 -3.89 9.14
C ILE A 16 -0.19 -5.19 8.39
N ASP A 17 0.29 -5.34 7.15
CA ASP A 17 0.06 -6.54 6.35
C ASP A 17 0.72 -7.79 6.99
N ALA A 18 1.92 -7.67 7.55
CA ALA A 18 2.59 -8.74 8.29
C ALA A 18 1.83 -9.16 9.56
N LEU A 19 1.30 -8.20 10.31
CA LEU A 19 0.49 -8.44 11.51
C LEU A 19 -0.90 -9.01 11.19
N LEU A 20 -1.47 -8.67 10.04
CA LEU A 20 -2.70 -9.31 9.55
C LEU A 20 -2.42 -10.75 9.13
N ALA A 21 -1.32 -10.99 8.41
CA ALA A 21 -0.94 -12.31 7.90
C ALA A 21 -0.59 -13.30 9.02
N ASN A 22 0.06 -12.83 10.08
CA ASN A 22 0.38 -13.66 11.24
C ASN A 22 -0.81 -13.86 12.22
N GLY A 23 -1.95 -13.21 11.95
CA GLY A 23 -3.16 -13.29 12.77
C GLY A 23 -3.11 -12.54 14.10
N THR A 24 -2.06 -11.76 14.37
CA THR A 24 -1.89 -10.97 15.62
C THR A 24 -2.74 -9.70 15.60
N LEU A 25 -3.04 -9.17 14.40
CA LEU A 25 -3.94 -8.04 14.19
C LEU A 25 -5.14 -8.51 13.39
N ARG A 26 -6.36 -8.15 13.80
CA ARG A 26 -7.58 -8.32 12.98
C ARG A 26 -8.07 -6.96 12.51
N LEU A 27 -8.73 -6.95 11.35
CA LEU A 27 -9.36 -5.73 10.82
C LEU A 27 -10.39 -5.14 11.80
N THR A 28 -11.05 -5.99 12.58
CA THR A 28 -12.02 -5.57 13.62
C THR A 28 -11.39 -4.81 14.78
N ASP A 29 -10.08 -4.90 14.95
CA ASP A 29 -9.35 -4.29 16.06
C ASP A 29 -8.93 -2.84 15.73
N LEU A 30 -9.10 -2.43 14.47
CA LEU A 30 -8.79 -1.09 13.98
C LEU A 30 -10.03 -0.20 14.03
N PRO A 31 -9.92 1.07 14.43
CA PRO A 31 -11.03 2.01 14.37
C PRO A 31 -11.45 2.25 12.90
N PRO A 32 -12.73 2.60 12.63
CA PRO A 32 -13.25 2.78 11.27
C PRO A 32 -12.39 3.73 10.41
N GLN A 33 -11.91 4.82 11.01
CA GLN A 33 -11.06 5.81 10.36
C GLN A 33 -9.70 5.24 9.92
N ALA A 34 -9.16 4.27 10.64
CA ALA A 34 -7.91 3.60 10.27
C ALA A 34 -8.13 2.60 9.13
N LEU A 35 -9.27 1.89 9.14
CA LEU A 35 -9.67 1.01 8.03
C LEU A 35 -9.85 1.79 6.72
N ASP A 36 -10.53 2.94 6.77
CA ASP A 36 -10.71 3.80 5.59
C ASP A 36 -9.37 4.27 5.03
N LYS A 37 -8.46 4.73 5.89
CA LYS A 37 -7.11 5.15 5.48
C LYS A 37 -6.30 3.98 4.89
N LEU A 38 -6.39 2.80 5.48
CA LEU A 38 -5.71 1.61 4.97
C LEU A 38 -6.24 1.22 3.59
N ASN A 39 -7.56 1.24 3.40
CA ASN A 39 -8.20 0.96 2.11
C ASN A 39 -7.79 1.99 1.04
N GLN A 40 -7.81 3.28 1.37
CA GLN A 40 -7.39 4.36 0.47
C GLN A 40 -5.93 4.19 0.03
N ARG A 41 -5.03 3.84 0.98
CA ARG A 41 -3.61 3.62 0.67
C ARG A 41 -3.39 2.37 -0.18
N LYS A 42 -4.06 1.26 0.13
CA LYS A 42 -4.01 0.04 -0.70
C LYS A 42 -4.48 0.32 -2.13
N GLN A 43 -5.54 1.12 -2.30
CA GLN A 43 -6.00 1.54 -3.63
C GLN A 43 -4.99 2.44 -4.35
N ALA A 44 -4.41 3.42 -3.65
CA ALA A 44 -3.38 4.30 -4.22
C ALA A 44 -2.16 3.49 -4.69
N ARG A 45 -1.70 2.53 -3.88
CA ARG A 45 -0.60 1.63 -4.25
C ARG A 45 -0.93 0.77 -5.46
N ARG A 46 -2.14 0.19 -5.53
CA ARG A 46 -2.58 -0.58 -6.71
C ARG A 46 -2.59 0.28 -7.97
N ARG A 47 -3.08 1.51 -7.90
CA ARG A 47 -3.08 2.44 -9.05
C ARG A 47 -1.67 2.80 -9.49
N MET A 48 -0.76 3.07 -8.56
CA MET A 48 0.64 3.34 -8.89
C MET A 48 1.34 2.12 -9.50
N ARG A 49 1.12 0.91 -8.96
CA ARG A 49 1.62 -0.33 -9.55
C ARG A 49 1.08 -0.56 -10.95
N ASN A 50 -0.23 -0.45 -11.14
CA ASN A 50 -0.85 -0.62 -12.46
C ASN A 50 -0.35 0.43 -13.47
N SER A 51 -0.06 1.66 -13.01
CA SER A 51 0.51 2.69 -13.87
C SER A 51 1.98 2.43 -14.22
N LEU A 52 2.74 1.71 -13.39
CA LEU A 52 4.10 1.31 -13.69
C LEU A 52 4.12 0.08 -14.61
N ASP A 53 3.20 -0.86 -14.37
CA ASP A 53 2.98 -2.06 -15.21
C ASP A 53 2.63 -1.66 -16.65
N LEU A 54 1.78 -0.64 -16.82
CA LEU A 54 1.40 -0.12 -18.13
C LEU A 54 2.54 0.65 -18.85
N ILE A 55 3.62 1.01 -18.14
CA ILE A 55 4.79 1.68 -18.75
C ILE A 55 5.84 0.64 -19.18
N ASP A 56 5.93 -0.50 -18.48
CA ASP A 56 6.87 -1.59 -18.79
C ASP A 56 6.50 -2.34 -20.10
N ASP A 57 5.21 -2.37 -20.48
CA ASP A 57 4.75 -3.06 -21.69
C ASP A 57 5.03 -2.27 -23.00
N ASP A 58 5.40 -0.99 -22.92
CA ASP A 58 5.60 -0.11 -24.09
C ASP A 58 7.10 0.10 -24.46
N GLU A 59 8.06 -0.48 -23.73
CA GLU A 59 9.51 -0.28 -23.97
C GLU A 59 10.20 -1.43 -24.73
N GLU A 60 9.48 -2.47 -25.17
CA GLU A 60 10.00 -3.56 -26.04
C GLU A 60 9.49 -3.47 -27.49
N LEU A 61 9.55 -2.27 -28.08
CA LEU A 61 9.41 -2.07 -29.53
C LEU A 61 10.43 -1.03 -30.02
N LEU A 62 11.70 -1.44 -30.15
CA LEU A 62 12.67 -0.92 -31.13
C LEU A 62 13.92 -1.81 -31.24
#